data_AF-G7LCT1-F1
#
_entry.id   AF-G7LCT1-F1
#
_cell.length_a   1.000
_cell.length_b   1.000
_cell.length_c   1.000
_cell.angle_alpha   90.00
_cell.angle_beta   90.00
_cell.angle_gamma   90.00
#
_symmetry.space_group_name_H-M   'P 1'
#
loop_
_entity.id
_entity.type
_entity.pdbx_description
1 polymer ?
#
loop_
_entity_poly.entity_id
_entity_poly.type
_entity_poly.pdbx_seq_one_letter_code
_entity_poly.pdbx_strand_id
1 'polypeptide(L)'
;MHTQLTYQAYRTSQVNVNFDRIKEITSNKKARKNDVIPELYPESENNPSHDVVEGDGRISIEDLLNPLRDDPDHSRLRLRNQQIENRSRTVHAPLPKADQAKVERKVAYQISKEQVTKWQPLIQKNREAPTKYFDEKTDLGFSTIGAIASEFEPRTEFERKMAALVHHDKIIEAHKNDGASLLDMNKVSIVCEKDRQNRNAKLRSLLFRHEMKAKHVKKIKSKTYHRLLKKHRLKAESSQLEMDPEATNEYALKQERQRAEERMTLRHKHKSPWLQRKMQRGLDKQDEGTRAAVTEHFQRHEELTRKRNTMDSSSSDDSTYEDDDDENAADSDPGKANNILRKAKQKTLEVLEEDDGMPKSGLLSLPFMVIIYTSSLVLLFLK
;
A
#
# COMPACT_ATOMS: atom_id res chain seq x y z
N MET A 1 30.32 14.17 -21.76
CA MET A 1 28.94 13.70 -21.53
C MET A 1 28.10 13.63 -22.81
N HIS A 2 28.20 14.60 -23.74
CA HIS A 2 27.45 14.56 -25.02
C HIS A 2 27.77 13.35 -25.92
N THR A 3 29.03 12.90 -25.97
CA THR A 3 29.46 11.78 -26.83
C THR A 3 29.00 10.40 -26.36
N GLN A 4 28.77 10.22 -25.05
CA GLN A 4 28.26 8.96 -24.51
C GLN A 4 26.74 8.87 -24.72
N LEU A 5 26.03 9.98 -24.58
CA LEU A 5 24.59 10.06 -24.84
C LEU A 5 24.25 9.80 -26.32
N THR A 6 25.05 10.32 -27.26
CA THR A 6 24.85 10.04 -28.69
C THR A 6 25.10 8.58 -29.04
N TYR A 7 26.12 7.94 -28.44
CA TYR A 7 26.42 6.54 -28.65
C TYR A 7 25.33 5.61 -28.08
N GLN A 8 24.74 5.99 -26.95
CA GLN A 8 23.64 5.25 -26.32
C GLN A 8 22.34 5.41 -27.12
N ALA A 9 22.06 6.61 -27.66
CA ALA A 9 20.91 6.87 -28.54
C ALA A 9 21.02 6.12 -29.88
N TYR A 10 22.24 6.02 -30.46
CA TYR A 10 22.45 5.27 -31.69
C TYR A 10 22.27 3.76 -31.47
N ARG A 11 22.72 3.24 -30.32
CA ARG A 11 22.53 1.82 -29.96
C ARG A 11 21.06 1.49 -29.72
N THR A 12 20.29 2.34 -29.05
CA THR A 12 18.85 2.13 -28.84
C THR A 12 18.07 2.23 -30.15
N SER A 13 18.43 3.17 -31.02
CA SER A 13 17.85 3.27 -32.37
C SER A 13 18.10 2.01 -33.21
N GLN A 14 19.34 1.50 -33.24
CA GLN A 14 19.70 0.26 -33.96
C GLN A 14 18.99 -0.99 -33.41
N VAL A 15 18.77 -1.06 -32.10
CA VAL A 15 18.03 -2.18 -31.47
C VAL A 15 16.54 -2.12 -31.82
N ASN A 16 15.94 -0.92 -31.83
CA ASN A 16 14.52 -0.75 -32.19
C ASN A 16 14.26 -1.06 -33.67
N VAL A 17 15.15 -0.62 -34.58
CA VAL A 17 15.04 -0.93 -36.02
C VAL A 17 15.15 -2.43 -36.28
N ASN A 18 15.99 -3.15 -35.53
CA ASN A 18 16.07 -4.62 -35.63
C ASN A 18 14.83 -5.30 -35.05
N PHE A 19 14.24 -4.77 -33.97
CA PHE A 19 13.03 -5.33 -33.37
C PHE A 19 11.80 -5.17 -34.27
N ASP A 20 11.65 -4.03 -34.94
CA ASP A 20 10.57 -3.80 -35.88
C ASP A 20 10.73 -4.62 -37.17
N ARG A 21 11.97 -4.80 -37.65
CA ARG A 21 12.27 -5.71 -38.77
C ARG A 21 11.98 -7.18 -38.42
N ILE A 22 12.23 -7.59 -37.18
CA ILE A 22 11.87 -8.94 -36.71
C ILE A 22 10.35 -9.10 -36.64
N LYS A 23 9.61 -8.06 -36.19
CA LYS A 23 8.14 -8.08 -36.19
C LYS A 23 7.58 -8.21 -37.61
N GLU A 24 8.11 -7.49 -38.60
CA GLU A 24 7.75 -7.64 -40.01
C GLU A 24 8.01 -9.06 -40.55
N ILE A 25 9.15 -9.67 -40.20
CA ILE A 25 9.46 -11.05 -40.61
C ILE A 25 8.48 -12.06 -39.97
N THR A 26 7.99 -11.79 -38.76
CA THR A 26 7.01 -12.66 -38.09
C THR A 26 5.56 -12.43 -38.54
N SER A 27 5.18 -11.21 -38.95
CA SER A 27 3.83 -10.90 -39.41
C SER A 27 3.59 -11.35 -40.87
N ASN A 28 4.64 -11.42 -41.69
CA ASN A 28 4.54 -11.86 -43.09
C ASN A 28 4.51 -13.39 -43.28
N LYS A 29 4.47 -14.19 -42.21
CA LYS A 29 4.16 -15.63 -42.29
C LYS A 29 2.66 -15.87 -42.36
N LYS A 30 2.01 -15.36 -43.41
CA LYS A 30 0.79 -16.01 -43.92
C LYS A 30 1.21 -17.37 -44.45
N ALA A 31 0.55 -18.41 -43.96
CA ALA A 31 0.77 -19.79 -44.35
C ALA A 31 0.74 -19.92 -45.88
N ARG A 32 1.89 -20.23 -46.49
CA ARG A 32 1.90 -20.86 -47.81
C ARG A 32 1.31 -22.26 -47.62
N LYS A 33 0.02 -22.39 -47.96
CA LYS A 33 -0.60 -23.69 -48.15
C LYS A 33 -0.23 -24.17 -49.56
N ASN A 34 0.38 -25.35 -49.57
CA ASN A 34 0.38 -26.35 -50.64
C ASN A 34 1.19 -26.01 -51.90
N ASP A 35 2.48 -26.32 -51.87
CA ASP A 35 3.18 -26.77 -53.08
C ASP A 35 2.65 -28.19 -53.38
N VAL A 36 1.59 -28.29 -54.18
CA VAL A 36 1.13 -29.57 -54.72
C VAL A 36 2.12 -29.96 -55.80
N ILE A 37 2.96 -30.95 -55.50
CA ILE A 37 3.73 -31.66 -56.52
C ILE A 37 2.72 -32.54 -57.26
N PRO A 38 2.45 -32.34 -58.55
CA PRO A 38 1.63 -33.28 -59.30
C PRO A 38 2.48 -34.52 -59.56
N GLU A 39 2.29 -35.57 -58.77
CA GLU A 39 2.78 -36.90 -59.15
C GLU A 39 1.96 -37.36 -60.36
N LEU A 40 2.56 -37.26 -61.55
CA LEU A 40 2.03 -37.81 -62.79
C LEU A 40 2.17 -39.34 -62.73
N TYR A 41 1.13 -40.02 -62.27
CA TYR A 41 0.99 -41.46 -62.51
C TYR A 41 0.49 -41.69 -63.96
N PRO A 42 1.01 -42.70 -64.66
CA PRO A 42 0.44 -43.11 -65.95
C PRO A 42 -0.97 -43.67 -65.72
N GLU A 43 -1.96 -43.09 -66.40
CA GLU A 43 -3.36 -43.49 -66.29
C GLU A 43 -3.54 -44.97 -66.71
N SER A 44 -4.32 -45.72 -65.92
CA SER A 44 -4.73 -47.09 -66.23
C SER A 44 -6.26 -47.15 -66.12
N GLU A 45 -6.89 -48.03 -66.91
CA GLU A 45 -8.36 -48.20 -66.96
C GLU A 45 -9.00 -48.50 -65.58
N ASN A 46 -8.19 -48.85 -64.58
CA ASN A 46 -8.65 -49.20 -63.24
C ASN A 46 -8.48 -48.06 -62.21
N ASN A 47 -8.10 -46.84 -62.63
CA ASN A 47 -7.92 -45.70 -61.72
C ASN A 47 -8.64 -44.44 -62.28
N PRO A 48 -9.86 -44.10 -61.81
CA PRO A 48 -10.58 -42.95 -62.34
C PRO A 48 -9.89 -41.63 -61.96
N SER A 49 -9.95 -40.66 -62.86
CA SER A 49 -9.37 -39.33 -62.71
C SER A 49 -10.01 -38.55 -61.54
N HIS A 50 -9.19 -37.69 -60.92
CA HIS A 50 -9.56 -36.85 -59.78
C HIS A 50 -10.78 -35.94 -60.05
N ASP A 51 -11.13 -35.68 -61.32
CA ASP A 51 -12.26 -34.84 -61.72
C ASP A 51 -13.63 -35.45 -61.43
N VAL A 52 -13.73 -36.76 -61.18
CA VAL A 52 -14.99 -37.40 -60.72
C VAL A 52 -15.25 -37.16 -59.22
N VAL A 53 -14.28 -36.58 -58.50
CA VAL A 53 -14.30 -36.42 -57.02
C VAL A 53 -14.67 -34.99 -56.58
N GLU A 54 -14.84 -34.05 -57.52
CA GLU A 54 -15.17 -32.64 -57.26
C GLU A 54 -16.66 -32.27 -57.46
N GLY A 55 -17.49 -33.21 -57.91
CA GLY A 55 -18.94 -33.07 -57.75
C GLY A 55 -19.33 -33.32 -56.28
N ASP A 56 -20.28 -32.54 -55.77
CA ASP A 56 -20.88 -32.64 -54.41
C ASP A 56 -21.67 -33.96 -54.16
N GLY A 57 -21.24 -35.06 -54.77
CA GLY A 57 -21.78 -36.41 -54.60
C GLY A 57 -21.13 -37.18 -53.45
N ARG A 58 -20.47 -36.50 -52.51
CA ARG A 58 -19.93 -37.13 -51.30
C ARG A 58 -21.08 -37.38 -50.34
N ILE A 59 -21.80 -38.48 -50.56
CA ILE A 59 -22.79 -39.03 -49.62
C ILE A 59 -22.19 -39.02 -48.20
N SER A 60 -22.70 -38.15 -47.33
CA SER A 60 -22.30 -38.11 -45.93
C SER A 60 -22.89 -39.31 -45.21
N ILE A 61 -22.22 -39.77 -44.15
CA ILE A 61 -22.79 -40.79 -43.26
C ILE A 61 -24.12 -40.29 -42.68
N GLU A 62 -24.27 -38.98 -42.49
CA GLU A 62 -25.53 -38.36 -42.08
C GLU A 62 -26.64 -38.54 -43.13
N ASP A 63 -26.33 -38.40 -44.43
CA ASP A 63 -27.30 -38.60 -45.52
C ASP A 63 -27.76 -40.04 -45.66
N LEU A 64 -26.91 -41.01 -45.31
CA LEU A 64 -27.26 -42.43 -45.27
C LEU A 64 -28.09 -42.79 -44.03
N LEU A 65 -27.99 -42.02 -42.95
CA LEU A 65 -28.71 -42.25 -41.68
C LEU A 65 -30.04 -41.48 -41.59
N ASN A 66 -30.24 -40.44 -42.40
CA ASN A 66 -31.46 -39.64 -42.43
C ASN A 66 -32.73 -40.41 -42.85
N PRO A 67 -32.70 -41.37 -43.80
CA PRO A 67 -33.86 -42.19 -44.14
C PRO A 67 -34.26 -43.20 -43.05
N LEU A 68 -33.31 -43.58 -42.18
CA LEU A 68 -33.50 -44.59 -41.11
C LEU A 68 -34.00 -43.96 -39.79
N ARG A 69 -34.55 -42.74 -39.87
CA ARG A 69 -34.93 -41.94 -38.68
C ARG A 69 -36.21 -42.44 -38.02
N ASP A 70 -37.05 -43.11 -38.79
CA ASP A 70 -38.37 -43.59 -38.37
C ASP A 70 -38.31 -44.92 -37.60
N ASP A 71 -37.21 -45.66 -37.70
CA ASP A 71 -37.00 -46.94 -37.03
C ASP A 71 -36.29 -46.78 -35.66
N PRO A 72 -36.94 -47.14 -34.53
CA PRO A 72 -36.37 -46.97 -33.19
C PRO A 72 -35.14 -47.87 -32.95
N ASP A 73 -35.02 -48.98 -33.69
CA ASP A 73 -33.91 -49.94 -33.58
C ASP A 73 -32.57 -49.37 -34.11
N HIS A 74 -32.61 -48.33 -34.95
CA HIS A 74 -31.43 -47.69 -35.54
C HIS A 74 -30.93 -46.47 -34.75
N SER A 75 -31.61 -46.10 -33.66
CA SER A 75 -31.22 -45.01 -32.75
C SER A 75 -29.81 -45.18 -32.13
N ARG A 76 -29.40 -46.42 -31.85
CA ARG A 76 -28.07 -46.77 -31.30
C ARG A 76 -26.94 -46.48 -32.28
N LEU A 77 -27.19 -46.66 -33.58
CA LEU A 77 -26.22 -46.40 -34.65
C LEU A 77 -25.94 -44.90 -34.78
N ARG A 78 -26.99 -44.07 -34.69
CA ARG A 78 -26.88 -42.61 -34.67
C ARG A 78 -26.09 -42.11 -33.46
N LEU A 79 -26.37 -42.66 -32.27
CA LEU A 79 -25.63 -42.32 -31.06
C LEU A 79 -24.14 -42.68 -31.20
N ARG A 80 -23.84 -43.81 -31.84
CA ARG A 80 -22.47 -44.24 -32.12
C ARG A 80 -21.79 -43.35 -33.15
N ASN A 81 -22.48 -42.93 -34.20
CA ASN A 81 -21.93 -41.99 -35.18
C ASN A 81 -21.62 -40.64 -34.55
N GLN A 82 -22.53 -40.09 -33.74
CA GLN A 82 -22.28 -38.87 -32.97
C GLN A 82 -21.08 -39.02 -32.01
N GLN A 83 -20.91 -40.18 -31.38
CA GLN A 83 -19.72 -40.44 -30.57
C GLN A 83 -18.44 -40.52 -31.41
N ILE A 84 -18.50 -41.03 -32.64
CA ILE A 84 -17.37 -41.10 -33.57
C ILE A 84 -17.03 -39.71 -34.08
N GLU A 85 -18.01 -38.91 -34.49
CA GLU A 85 -17.85 -37.51 -34.90
C GLU A 85 -17.25 -36.68 -33.76
N ASN A 86 -17.79 -36.82 -32.53
CA ASN A 86 -17.27 -36.12 -31.35
C ASN A 86 -15.89 -36.61 -30.90
N ARG A 87 -15.52 -37.86 -31.20
CA ARG A 87 -14.21 -38.46 -30.87
C ARG A 87 -13.30 -38.60 -32.08
N SER A 88 -13.58 -37.90 -33.18
CA SER A 88 -12.81 -37.94 -34.44
C SER A 88 -11.47 -37.20 -34.31
N ARG A 89 -10.71 -37.48 -33.25
CA ARG A 89 -9.27 -37.20 -33.22
C ARG A 89 -8.59 -38.29 -34.01
N THR A 90 -8.49 -38.08 -35.32
CA THR A 90 -7.70 -38.92 -36.19
C THR A 90 -6.25 -38.83 -35.74
N VAL A 91 -5.69 -39.97 -35.31
CA VAL A 91 -4.26 -40.03 -34.96
C VAL A 91 -3.50 -40.04 -36.28
N HIS A 92 -2.76 -38.97 -36.55
CA HIS A 92 -1.91 -38.90 -37.73
C HIS A 92 -0.81 -39.96 -37.66
N ALA A 93 -0.40 -40.46 -38.83
CA ALA A 93 0.74 -41.34 -38.93
C ALA A 93 1.99 -40.70 -38.28
N PRO A 94 2.79 -41.47 -37.53
CA PRO A 94 3.96 -40.91 -36.86
C PRO A 94 4.96 -40.35 -37.88
N LEU A 95 5.49 -39.17 -37.57
CA LEU A 95 6.52 -38.52 -38.36
C LEU A 95 7.81 -39.38 -38.40
N PRO A 96 8.67 -39.22 -39.41
CA PRO A 96 10.01 -39.79 -39.40
C PRO A 96 10.77 -39.37 -38.12
N LYS A 97 11.54 -40.29 -37.53
CA LYS A 97 12.24 -40.08 -36.24
C LYS A 97 13.03 -38.76 -36.19
N ALA A 98 13.66 -38.37 -37.30
CA ALA A 98 14.43 -37.13 -37.38
C ALA A 98 13.56 -35.87 -37.21
N ASP A 99 12.35 -35.87 -37.78
CA ASP A 99 11.43 -34.74 -37.69
C ASP A 99 10.68 -34.73 -36.36
N GLN A 100 10.33 -35.90 -35.83
CA GLN A 100 9.84 -36.03 -34.47
C GLN A 100 10.83 -35.44 -33.45
N ALA A 101 12.11 -35.83 -33.53
CA ALA A 101 13.16 -35.30 -32.66
C ALA A 101 13.39 -33.78 -32.83
N LYS A 102 13.12 -33.21 -34.01
CA LYS A 102 13.14 -31.74 -34.20
C LYS A 102 11.98 -31.08 -33.49
N VAL A 103 10.77 -31.64 -33.56
CA VAL A 103 9.58 -31.13 -32.88
C VAL A 103 9.74 -31.22 -31.36
N GLU A 104 10.19 -32.37 -30.85
CA GLU A 104 10.44 -32.58 -29.42
C GLU A 104 11.47 -31.59 -28.88
N ARG A 105 12.57 -31.35 -29.60
CA ARG A 105 13.56 -30.32 -29.21
C ARG A 105 12.98 -28.91 -29.18
N LYS A 106 12.10 -28.55 -30.12
CA LYS A 106 11.43 -27.24 -30.11
C LYS A 106 10.55 -27.08 -28.87
N VAL A 107 9.81 -28.12 -28.51
CA VAL A 107 8.95 -28.13 -27.30
C VAL A 107 9.81 -28.08 -26.04
N ALA A 108 10.86 -28.92 -25.96
CA ALA A 108 11.80 -28.92 -24.84
C ALA A 108 12.47 -27.55 -24.66
N TYR A 109 12.84 -26.88 -25.76
CA TYR A 109 13.37 -25.53 -25.72
C TYR A 109 12.36 -24.53 -25.15
N GLN A 110 11.10 -24.56 -25.59
CA GLN A 110 10.06 -23.68 -25.04
C GLN A 110 9.89 -23.87 -23.53
N ILE A 111 9.80 -25.12 -23.07
CA ILE A 111 9.69 -25.45 -21.64
C ILE A 111 10.91 -24.93 -20.88
N SER A 112 12.12 -25.20 -21.37
CA SER A 112 13.37 -24.73 -20.74
C SER A 112 13.43 -23.21 -20.68
N LYS A 113 13.00 -22.51 -21.74
CA LYS A 113 12.92 -21.06 -21.81
C LYS A 113 11.99 -20.51 -20.74
N GLU A 114 10.81 -21.11 -20.57
CA GLU A 114 9.87 -20.72 -19.51
C GLU A 114 10.48 -20.91 -18.11
N GLN A 115 11.17 -22.02 -17.85
CA GLN A 115 11.83 -22.25 -16.56
C GLN A 115 12.96 -21.23 -16.30
N VAL A 116 13.78 -20.92 -17.30
CA VAL A 116 14.85 -19.92 -17.18
C VAL A 116 14.27 -18.52 -16.99
N THR A 117 13.14 -18.21 -17.65
CA THR A 117 12.47 -16.90 -17.54
C THR A 117 12.01 -16.62 -16.10
N LYS A 118 11.67 -17.64 -15.31
CA LYS A 118 11.34 -17.48 -13.88
C LYS A 118 12.47 -16.83 -13.07
N TRP A 119 13.72 -17.01 -13.49
CA TRP A 119 14.90 -16.43 -12.82
C TRP A 119 15.22 -15.01 -13.28
N GLN A 120 14.62 -14.54 -14.38
CA GLN A 120 14.82 -13.20 -14.92
C GLN A 120 14.64 -12.07 -13.88
N PRO A 121 13.55 -12.01 -13.08
CA PRO A 121 13.38 -10.94 -12.09
C PRO A 121 14.45 -10.96 -11.00
N LEU A 122 14.91 -12.15 -10.56
CA LEU A 122 16.01 -12.27 -9.60
C LEU A 122 17.33 -11.78 -10.19
N ILE A 123 17.62 -12.15 -11.44
CA ILE A 123 18.81 -11.69 -12.15
C ILE A 123 18.78 -10.16 -12.32
N GLN A 124 17.62 -9.60 -12.69
CA GLN A 124 17.44 -8.15 -12.83
C GLN A 124 17.65 -7.42 -11.51
N LYS A 125 16.99 -7.87 -10.44
CA LYS A 125 17.18 -7.33 -9.08
C LYS A 125 18.65 -7.39 -8.66
N ASN A 126 19.34 -8.49 -8.95
CA ASN A 126 20.76 -8.60 -8.68
C ASN A 126 21.59 -7.64 -9.54
N ARG A 127 21.22 -7.35 -10.80
CA ARG A 127 21.92 -6.36 -11.65
C ARG A 127 21.72 -4.93 -11.17
N GLU A 128 20.53 -4.62 -10.67
CA GLU A 128 20.17 -3.28 -10.16
C GLU A 128 20.68 -3.02 -8.73
N ALA A 129 20.98 -4.07 -7.96
CA ALA A 129 21.50 -3.95 -6.61
C ALA A 129 22.87 -3.24 -6.59
N PRO A 130 23.03 -2.15 -5.80
CA PRO A 130 24.28 -1.39 -5.75
C PRO A 130 25.41 -2.15 -5.06
N THR A 131 25.09 -2.99 -4.07
CA THR A 131 26.02 -3.85 -3.36
C THR A 131 25.51 -5.29 -3.34
N LYS A 132 26.42 -6.24 -3.55
CA LYS A 132 26.13 -7.68 -3.55
C LYS A 132 26.94 -8.34 -2.45
N TYR A 133 26.25 -8.98 -1.52
CA TYR A 133 26.85 -9.83 -0.50
C TYR A 133 26.78 -11.27 -0.99
N PHE A 134 27.93 -11.94 -1.08
CA PHE A 134 28.07 -13.32 -1.56
C PHE A 134 28.19 -14.35 -0.44
N ASP A 135 27.98 -13.92 0.80
CA ASP A 135 28.04 -14.81 1.94
C ASP A 135 27.01 -15.94 1.78
N GLU A 136 27.40 -17.13 2.21
CA GLU A 136 26.56 -18.32 2.14
C GLU A 136 25.25 -18.01 2.87
N LYS A 137 24.13 -18.00 2.13
CA LYS A 137 22.80 -17.87 2.72
C LYS A 137 22.51 -19.16 3.47
N THR A 138 23.07 -19.28 4.66
CA THR A 138 22.63 -20.26 5.63
C THR A 138 21.28 -19.75 6.11
N ASP A 139 20.22 -20.18 5.43
CA ASP A 139 18.88 -20.16 6.01
C ASP A 139 18.90 -21.19 7.15
N LEU A 140 19.60 -20.86 8.23
CA LEU A 140 19.47 -21.49 9.53
C LEU A 140 18.08 -21.10 9.98
N GLY A 141 17.05 -21.77 9.44
CA GLY A 141 15.64 -21.50 9.72
C GLY A 141 15.54 -21.25 11.21
N PHE A 142 15.13 -20.04 11.59
CA PHE A 142 15.48 -19.45 12.88
C PHE A 142 15.29 -20.46 14.00
N SER A 143 16.39 -21.09 14.43
CA SER A 143 16.42 -21.84 15.66
C SER A 143 16.48 -20.79 16.76
N THR A 144 15.35 -20.10 16.93
CA THR A 144 15.19 -19.19 18.05
C THR A 144 15.45 -20.02 19.30
N ILE A 145 16.00 -19.38 20.33
CA ILE A 145 16.26 -20.06 21.61
C ILE A 145 14.99 -20.76 22.12
N GLY A 146 13.80 -20.24 21.77
CA GLY A 146 12.52 -20.88 22.02
C GLY A 146 12.26 -22.20 21.29
N ALA A 147 12.68 -22.34 20.03
CA ALA A 147 12.59 -23.60 19.28
C ALA A 147 13.54 -24.67 19.87
N ILE A 148 14.76 -24.25 20.23
CA ILE A 148 15.74 -25.12 20.92
C ILE A 148 15.19 -25.57 22.28
N ALA A 149 14.55 -24.66 23.02
CA ALA A 149 13.94 -24.99 24.31
C ALA A 149 12.71 -25.91 24.18
N SER A 150 11.93 -25.81 23.10
CA SER A 150 10.79 -26.71 22.88
C SER A 150 11.20 -28.13 22.51
N GLU A 151 12.35 -28.30 21.87
CA GLU A 151 12.91 -29.61 21.50
C GLU A 151 13.84 -30.18 22.59
N PHE A 152 13.83 -29.61 23.81
CA PHE A 152 14.72 -30.03 24.88
C PHE A 152 14.31 -31.40 25.47
N GLU A 153 15.20 -32.39 25.31
CA GLU A 153 15.09 -33.71 25.96
C GLU A 153 16.06 -33.81 27.15
N PRO A 154 15.61 -34.23 28.35
CA PRO A 154 16.46 -34.40 29.52
C PRO A 154 17.53 -35.48 29.31
N ARG A 155 18.82 -35.09 29.25
CA ARG A 155 19.94 -36.01 29.01
C ARG A 155 20.61 -36.43 30.32
N THR A 156 20.76 -35.49 31.23
CA THR A 156 21.54 -35.67 32.46
C THR A 156 20.69 -36.30 33.57
N GLU A 157 21.28 -37.09 34.48
CA GLU A 157 20.55 -37.69 35.63
C GLU A 157 19.79 -36.66 36.48
N PHE A 158 20.38 -35.47 36.66
CA PHE A 158 19.73 -34.35 37.32
C PHE A 158 18.52 -33.83 36.54
N GLU A 159 18.67 -33.63 35.23
CA GLU A 159 17.60 -33.14 34.35
C GLU A 159 16.45 -34.14 34.30
N ARG A 160 16.74 -35.45 34.26
CA ARG A 160 15.71 -36.51 34.30
C ARG A 160 14.93 -36.47 35.60
N LYS A 161 15.59 -36.27 36.75
CA LYS A 161 14.93 -36.13 38.05
C LYS A 161 14.09 -34.86 38.12
N MET A 162 14.60 -33.75 37.59
CA MET A 162 13.87 -32.47 37.51
C MET A 162 12.66 -32.57 36.57
N ALA A 163 12.81 -33.21 35.42
CA ALA A 163 11.72 -33.46 34.49
C ALA A 163 10.67 -34.38 35.11
N ALA A 164 11.08 -35.47 35.77
CA ALA A 164 10.16 -36.33 36.51
C ALA A 164 9.39 -35.54 37.58
N LEU A 165 10.08 -34.66 38.33
CA LEU A 165 9.48 -33.80 39.34
C LEU A 165 8.44 -32.85 38.73
N VAL A 166 8.82 -32.12 37.68
CA VAL A 166 7.95 -31.13 36.99
C VAL A 166 6.77 -31.80 36.31
N HIS A 167 6.96 -33.00 35.76
CA HIS A 167 5.93 -33.75 35.06
C HIS A 167 5.16 -34.73 35.95
N HIS A 168 5.35 -34.72 37.28
CA HIS A 168 4.53 -35.56 38.16
C HIS A 168 3.05 -35.17 38.04
N ASP A 169 2.19 -36.19 37.93
CA ASP A 169 0.75 -36.03 37.68
C ASP A 169 0.08 -35.10 38.69
N LYS A 170 0.46 -35.19 39.98
CA LYS A 170 -0.06 -34.29 41.02
C LYS A 170 0.27 -32.82 40.76
N ILE A 171 1.44 -32.53 40.21
CA ILE A 171 1.88 -31.16 39.91
C ILE A 171 1.21 -30.68 38.64
N ILE A 172 1.15 -31.51 37.59
CA ILE A 172 0.44 -31.18 36.35
C ILE A 172 -1.05 -30.96 36.60
N GLU A 173 -1.71 -31.85 37.37
CA GLU A 173 -3.12 -31.75 37.75
C GLU A 173 -3.37 -30.53 38.64
N ALA A 174 -2.48 -30.23 39.60
CA ALA A 174 -2.58 -29.02 40.41
C ALA A 174 -2.38 -27.72 39.62
N HIS A 175 -1.65 -27.78 38.49
CA HIS A 175 -1.43 -26.64 37.59
C HIS A 175 -2.54 -26.47 36.53
N LYS A 176 -3.23 -27.56 36.18
CA LYS A 176 -4.39 -27.60 35.26
C LYS A 176 -5.71 -27.31 35.97
N ASN A 177 -5.87 -27.80 37.20
CA ASN A 177 -6.96 -27.43 38.10
C ASN A 177 -6.60 -26.11 38.80
N ASP A 178 -7.58 -25.38 39.34
CA ASP A 178 -7.45 -24.01 39.89
C ASP A 178 -6.51 -23.83 41.12
N GLY A 179 -5.54 -24.73 41.35
CA GLY A 179 -4.61 -24.64 42.48
C GLY A 179 -5.30 -24.74 43.85
N ALA A 180 -6.58 -25.12 43.90
CA ALA A 180 -7.39 -25.14 45.12
C ALA A 180 -6.80 -26.09 46.20
N SER A 181 -6.25 -27.24 45.80
CA SER A 181 -5.54 -28.14 46.72
C SER A 181 -4.21 -27.55 47.24
N LEU A 182 -3.57 -26.64 46.49
CA LEU A 182 -2.39 -25.87 46.95
C LEU A 182 -2.79 -24.71 47.88
N LEU A 183 -4.03 -24.21 47.79
CA LEU A 183 -4.58 -23.16 48.65
C LEU A 183 -4.93 -23.69 50.04
N ASP A 184 -5.52 -24.88 50.14
CA ASP A 184 -5.89 -25.49 51.43
C ASP A 184 -4.66 -25.81 52.30
N MET A 185 -3.49 -26.03 51.69
CA MET A 185 -2.21 -26.22 52.38
C MET A 185 -1.43 -24.91 52.60
N ASN A 186 -1.82 -23.81 51.96
CA ASN A 186 -1.17 -22.51 52.12
C ASN A 186 -1.95 -21.62 53.10
N LYS A 187 -1.47 -21.56 54.35
CA LYS A 187 -1.70 -20.36 55.18
C LYS A 187 -1.08 -19.18 54.43
N VAL A 188 -1.89 -18.43 53.69
CA VAL A 188 -1.41 -17.40 52.76
C VAL A 188 -0.56 -16.38 53.51
N SER A 189 0.75 -16.41 53.25
CA SER A 189 1.68 -15.42 53.78
C SER A 189 1.36 -14.03 53.22
N ILE A 190 1.54 -12.98 54.01
CA ILE A 190 1.33 -11.57 53.63
C ILE A 190 2.06 -11.22 52.32
N VAL A 191 3.20 -11.87 52.06
CA VAL A 191 3.98 -11.69 50.83
C VAL A 191 3.23 -12.24 49.60
N CYS A 192 2.61 -13.41 49.70
CA CYS A 192 1.84 -14.02 48.62
C CYS A 192 0.60 -13.18 48.25
N GLU A 193 -0.07 -12.60 49.25
CA GLU A 193 -1.23 -11.73 49.00
C GLU A 193 -0.81 -10.40 48.36
N LYS A 194 0.33 -9.83 48.75
CA LYS A 194 0.93 -8.67 48.07
C LYS A 194 1.29 -8.99 46.62
N ASP A 195 1.83 -10.17 46.34
CA ASP A 195 2.15 -10.59 44.97
C ASP A 195 0.90 -10.79 44.12
N ARG A 196 -0.17 -11.34 44.72
CA ARG A 196 -1.49 -11.44 44.08
C ARG A 196 -2.07 -10.07 43.75
N GLN A 197 -2.00 -9.12 44.69
CA GLN A 197 -2.43 -7.74 44.48
C GLN A 197 -1.61 -7.05 43.40
N ASN A 198 -0.29 -7.24 43.39
CA ASN A 198 0.61 -6.72 42.36
C ASN A 198 0.28 -7.29 40.97
N ARG A 199 0.00 -8.60 40.88
CA ARG A 199 -0.44 -9.25 39.63
C ARG A 199 -1.77 -8.68 39.14
N ASN A 200 -2.74 -8.51 40.02
CA ASN A 200 -4.04 -7.92 39.69
C ASN A 200 -3.91 -6.44 39.27
N ALA A 201 -3.03 -5.66 39.91
CA ALA A 201 -2.73 -4.29 39.50
C ALA A 201 -2.09 -4.24 38.10
N LYS A 202 -1.15 -5.14 37.80
CA LYS A 202 -0.56 -5.29 36.46
C LYS A 202 -1.61 -5.65 35.41
N LEU A 203 -2.53 -6.58 35.71
CA LEU A 203 -3.62 -6.95 34.81
C LEU A 203 -4.58 -5.78 34.55
N ARG A 204 -5.00 -5.08 35.61
CA ARG A 204 -5.87 -3.89 35.50
C ARG A 204 -5.23 -2.80 34.65
N SER A 205 -3.94 -2.51 34.87
CA SER A 205 -3.22 -1.52 34.06
C SER A 205 -3.04 -1.95 32.59
N LEU A 206 -2.83 -3.23 32.31
CA LEU A 206 -2.76 -3.77 30.95
C LEU A 206 -4.10 -3.61 30.23
N LEU A 207 -5.20 -4.03 30.88
CA LEU A 207 -6.56 -3.89 30.36
C LEU A 207 -6.91 -2.43 30.09
N PHE A 208 -6.60 -1.54 31.03
CA PHE A 208 -6.78 -0.10 30.85
C PHE A 208 -6.01 0.44 29.62
N ARG A 209 -4.74 0.04 29.45
CA ARG A 209 -3.94 0.47 28.30
C ARG A 209 -4.49 -0.08 26.98
N HIS A 210 -4.98 -1.32 26.99
CA HIS A 210 -5.64 -1.92 25.84
C HIS A 210 -6.94 -1.21 25.49
N GLU A 211 -7.76 -0.87 26.48
CA GLU A 211 -8.98 -0.07 26.32
C GLU A 211 -8.66 1.31 25.73
N MET A 212 -7.62 1.99 26.23
CA MET A 212 -7.17 3.28 25.70
C MET A 212 -6.71 3.16 24.24
N LYS A 213 -5.96 2.12 23.89
CA LYS A 213 -5.58 1.83 22.49
C LYS A 213 -6.82 1.57 21.63
N ALA A 214 -7.78 0.78 22.11
CA ALA A 214 -9.02 0.49 21.40
C ALA A 214 -9.88 1.74 21.18
N LYS A 215 -10.01 2.60 22.20
CA LYS A 215 -10.66 3.92 22.11
C LYS A 215 -9.98 4.81 21.08
N HIS A 216 -8.65 4.85 21.08
CA HIS A 216 -7.88 5.61 20.08
C HIS A 216 -8.12 5.07 18.66
N VAL A 217 -8.02 3.76 18.45
CA VAL A 217 -8.31 3.12 17.15
C VAL A 217 -9.74 3.40 16.69
N LYS A 218 -10.74 3.36 17.60
CA LYS A 218 -12.12 3.72 17.29
C LYS A 218 -12.24 5.19 16.85
N LYS A 219 -11.54 6.11 17.52
CA LYS A 219 -11.52 7.53 17.17
C LYS A 219 -10.83 7.76 15.82
N ILE A 220 -9.70 7.11 15.55
CA ILE A 220 -9.03 7.13 14.24
C ILE A 220 -10.02 6.67 13.17
N LYS A 221 -10.64 5.50 13.34
CA LYS A 221 -11.59 4.92 12.36
C LYS A 221 -12.79 5.84 12.13
N SER A 222 -13.38 6.39 13.18
CA SER A 222 -14.52 7.32 13.07
C SER A 222 -14.11 8.62 12.37
N LYS A 223 -12.98 9.23 12.74
CA LYS A 223 -12.45 10.42 12.05
C LYS A 223 -12.17 10.13 10.58
N THR A 224 -11.49 9.02 10.27
CA THR A 224 -11.19 8.64 8.88
C THR A 224 -12.46 8.36 8.09
N TYR A 225 -13.47 7.72 8.69
CA TYR A 225 -14.76 7.47 8.07
C TYR A 225 -15.48 8.77 7.74
N HIS A 226 -15.62 9.70 8.69
CA HIS A 226 -16.29 10.97 8.44
C HIS A 226 -15.52 11.84 7.43
N ARG A 227 -14.19 11.83 7.47
CA ARG A 227 -13.36 12.52 6.47
C ARG A 227 -13.59 11.97 5.07
N LEU A 228 -13.56 10.65 4.92
CA LEU A 228 -13.84 9.97 3.64
C LEU A 228 -15.29 10.22 3.20
N LEU A 229 -16.27 10.11 4.10
CA LEU A 229 -17.68 10.34 3.80
C LEU A 229 -17.93 11.78 3.32
N LYS A 230 -17.33 12.79 3.98
CA LYS A 230 -17.38 14.19 3.53
C LYS A 230 -16.74 14.33 2.14
N LYS A 231 -15.56 13.73 1.91
CA LYS A 231 -14.89 13.73 0.61
C LYS A 231 -15.74 13.07 -0.49
N HIS A 232 -16.36 11.92 -0.20
CA HIS A 232 -17.22 11.21 -1.13
C HIS A 232 -18.49 11.99 -1.44
N ARG A 233 -19.12 12.60 -0.43
CA ARG A 233 -20.28 13.46 -0.61
C ARG A 233 -19.94 14.68 -1.48
N LEU A 234 -18.84 15.38 -1.19
CA LEU A 234 -18.39 16.52 -2.00
C LEU A 234 -18.05 16.10 -3.43
N LYS A 235 -17.42 14.93 -3.62
CA LYS A 235 -17.14 14.39 -4.96
C LYS A 235 -18.41 14.01 -5.72
N ALA A 236 -19.42 13.47 -5.03
CA ALA A 236 -20.71 13.16 -5.63
C ALA A 236 -21.47 14.43 -6.01
N GLU A 237 -21.49 15.44 -5.13
CA GLU A 237 -22.05 16.76 -5.41
C GLU A 237 -21.31 17.43 -6.58
N SER A 238 -19.98 17.37 -6.64
CA SER A 238 -19.21 17.94 -7.75
C SER A 238 -19.47 17.21 -9.07
N SER A 239 -19.53 15.88 -9.06
CA SER A 239 -19.85 15.10 -10.26
C SER A 239 -21.28 15.31 -10.72
N GLN A 240 -22.25 15.46 -9.81
CA GLN A 240 -23.64 15.76 -10.17
C GLN A 240 -23.78 17.17 -10.74
N LEU A 241 -23.00 18.14 -10.24
CA LEU A 241 -22.91 19.46 -10.83
C LEU A 241 -22.26 19.41 -12.22
N GLU A 242 -21.18 18.65 -12.41
CA GLU A 242 -20.48 18.54 -13.71
C GLU A 242 -21.35 17.97 -14.84
N MET A 243 -22.36 17.15 -14.53
CA MET A 243 -23.27 16.57 -15.52
C MET A 243 -24.32 17.56 -16.06
N ASP A 244 -24.69 18.59 -15.28
CA ASP A 244 -25.77 19.53 -15.61
C ASP A 244 -25.27 20.99 -15.62
N PRO A 245 -25.04 21.61 -16.80
CA PRO A 245 -24.44 22.94 -16.92
C PRO A 245 -25.34 24.08 -16.39
N GLU A 246 -26.65 23.86 -16.24
CA GLU A 246 -27.54 24.83 -15.59
C GLU A 246 -27.43 24.75 -14.05
N ALA A 247 -27.25 23.55 -13.50
CA ALA A 247 -27.09 23.32 -12.07
C ALA A 247 -25.75 23.84 -11.54
N THR A 248 -24.67 23.78 -12.33
CA THR A 248 -23.38 24.42 -11.99
C THR A 248 -23.52 25.93 -11.80
N ASN A 249 -24.20 26.60 -12.74
CA ASN A 249 -24.40 28.05 -12.71
C ASN A 249 -25.26 28.46 -11.52
N GLU A 250 -26.32 27.73 -11.21
CA GLU A 250 -27.12 27.97 -10.01
C GLU A 250 -26.33 27.77 -8.71
N TYR A 251 -25.49 26.74 -8.64
CA TYR A 251 -24.65 26.49 -7.48
C TYR A 251 -23.61 27.59 -7.30
N ALA A 252 -22.98 28.06 -8.40
CA ALA A 252 -22.06 29.19 -8.39
C ALA A 252 -22.75 30.48 -7.89
N LEU A 253 -23.95 30.79 -8.39
CA LEU A 253 -24.76 31.92 -7.93
C LEU A 253 -25.14 31.82 -6.45
N LYS A 254 -25.47 30.61 -5.95
CA LYS A 254 -25.73 30.37 -4.52
C LYS A 254 -24.47 30.59 -3.67
N GLN A 255 -23.31 30.14 -4.14
CA GLN A 255 -22.02 30.37 -3.46
C GLN A 255 -21.64 31.85 -3.44
N GLU A 256 -21.82 32.57 -4.55
CA GLU A 256 -21.60 34.02 -4.60
C GLU A 256 -22.55 34.78 -3.69
N ARG A 257 -23.82 34.37 -3.64
CA ARG A 257 -24.80 34.94 -2.71
C ARG A 257 -24.39 34.73 -1.26
N GLN A 258 -23.94 33.53 -0.88
CA GLN A 258 -23.43 33.28 0.47
C GLN A 258 -22.20 34.13 0.79
N ARG A 259 -21.24 34.25 -0.14
CA ARG A 259 -20.09 35.14 0.04
C ARG A 259 -20.51 36.61 0.16
N ALA A 260 -21.50 37.05 -0.61
CA ALA A 260 -22.03 38.41 -0.53
C ALA A 260 -22.76 38.65 0.80
N GLU A 261 -23.56 37.69 1.27
CA GLU A 261 -24.20 37.72 2.58
C GLU A 261 -23.16 37.73 3.71
N GLU A 262 -22.10 36.93 3.64
CA GLU A 262 -21.00 36.93 4.61
C GLU A 262 -20.22 38.25 4.63
N ARG A 263 -20.00 38.86 3.46
CA ARG A 263 -19.38 40.19 3.33
C ARG A 263 -20.28 41.31 3.85
N MET A 264 -21.59 41.22 3.60
CA MET A 264 -22.59 42.18 4.09
C MET A 264 -22.77 42.08 5.60
N THR A 265 -22.90 40.87 6.13
CA THR A 265 -23.20 40.61 7.54
C THR A 265 -21.95 40.55 8.43
N LEU A 266 -20.75 40.55 7.83
CA LEU A 266 -19.45 40.45 8.51
C LEU A 266 -19.37 39.31 9.55
N ARG A 267 -20.18 38.26 9.37
CA ARG A 267 -20.41 37.20 10.37
C ARG A 267 -19.15 36.50 10.84
N HIS A 268 -18.11 36.47 10.01
CA HIS A 268 -16.86 35.76 10.28
C HIS A 268 -15.74 36.65 10.83
N LYS A 269 -15.90 37.99 10.84
CA LYS A 269 -14.90 38.91 11.43
C LYS A 269 -14.79 38.78 12.95
N HIS A 270 -15.86 38.35 13.61
CA HIS A 270 -15.95 38.27 15.09
C HIS A 270 -15.98 36.83 15.62
N LYS A 271 -15.52 35.82 14.87
CA LYS A 271 -15.64 34.40 15.27
C LYS A 271 -14.59 33.87 16.24
N SER A 272 -13.54 34.64 16.54
CA SER A 272 -12.56 34.23 17.56
C SER A 272 -13.26 34.10 18.93
N PRO A 273 -13.18 32.94 19.61
CA PRO A 273 -13.83 32.72 20.90
C PRO A 273 -13.40 33.74 21.97
N TRP A 274 -12.16 34.22 21.89
CA TRP A 274 -11.65 35.29 22.75
C TRP A 274 -12.36 36.62 22.47
N LEU A 275 -12.51 36.97 21.19
CA LEU A 275 -13.15 38.21 20.75
C LEU A 275 -14.65 38.22 21.06
N GLN A 276 -15.35 37.09 20.85
CA GLN A 276 -16.75 36.91 21.23
C GLN A 276 -16.96 37.11 22.73
N ARG A 277 -16.11 36.49 23.55
CA ARG A 277 -16.17 36.62 25.01
C ARG A 277 -15.91 38.06 25.47
N LYS A 278 -15.02 38.79 24.79
CA LYS A 278 -14.73 40.20 25.09
C LYS A 278 -15.86 41.13 24.65
N MET A 279 -16.46 40.91 23.47
CA MET A 279 -17.62 41.70 23.02
C MET A 279 -18.86 41.45 23.88
N GLN A 280 -19.12 40.20 24.29
CA GLN A 280 -20.25 39.86 25.17
C GLN A 280 -20.14 40.51 26.56
N ARG A 281 -18.92 40.80 27.03
CA ARG A 281 -18.67 41.53 28.29
C ARG A 281 -18.74 43.06 28.15
N GLY A 282 -18.83 43.58 26.93
CA GLY A 282 -18.89 45.00 26.61
C GLY A 282 -17.51 45.64 26.48
N LEU A 283 -17.18 46.16 25.29
CA LEU A 283 -15.86 46.72 24.98
C LEU A 283 -15.58 48.05 25.71
N ASP A 284 -16.62 48.83 26.01
CA ASP A 284 -16.51 50.14 26.67
C ASP A 284 -16.25 50.06 28.18
N LYS A 285 -16.30 48.85 28.76
CA LYS A 285 -16.04 48.57 30.18
C LYS A 285 -14.66 47.96 30.44
N GLN A 286 -13.81 47.86 29.41
CA GLN A 286 -12.53 47.15 29.47
C GLN A 286 -11.35 48.11 29.28
N ASP A 287 -10.18 47.70 29.78
CA ASP A 287 -8.93 48.46 29.70
C ASP A 287 -8.56 48.80 28.25
N GLU A 288 -7.93 49.97 28.05
CA GLU A 288 -7.51 50.49 26.74
C GLU A 288 -6.63 49.48 25.96
N GLY A 289 -5.80 48.70 26.66
CA GLY A 289 -4.99 47.65 26.05
C GLY A 289 -5.80 46.51 25.43
N THR A 290 -6.98 46.19 25.99
CA THR A 290 -7.89 45.20 25.37
C THR A 290 -8.53 45.77 24.11
N ARG A 291 -8.85 47.07 24.11
CA ARG A 291 -9.41 47.76 22.94
C ARG A 291 -8.39 47.84 21.81
N ALA A 292 -7.13 48.16 22.12
CA ALA A 292 -6.02 48.16 21.17
C ALA A 292 -5.72 46.76 20.59
N ALA A 293 -5.79 45.70 21.41
CA ALA A 293 -5.61 44.33 20.91
C ALA A 293 -6.73 43.88 19.96
N VAL A 294 -7.97 44.34 20.20
CA VAL A 294 -9.11 44.08 19.32
C VAL A 294 -8.97 44.81 17.98
N THR A 295 -8.54 46.08 18.00
CA THR A 295 -8.30 46.83 16.76
C THR A 295 -7.12 46.26 15.97
N GLU A 296 -6.03 45.87 16.64
CA GLU A 296 -4.89 45.20 16.03
C GLU A 296 -5.30 43.86 15.39
N HIS A 297 -6.17 43.08 16.04
CA HIS A 297 -6.70 41.84 15.47
C HIS A 297 -7.45 42.10 14.15
N PHE A 298 -8.27 43.16 14.07
CA PHE A 298 -8.94 43.53 12.81
C PHE A 298 -7.97 44.05 11.75
N GLN A 299 -6.98 44.86 12.14
CA GLN A 299 -5.95 45.35 11.22
C GLN A 299 -5.15 44.19 10.60
N ARG A 300 -4.69 43.24 11.41
CA ARG A 300 -4.01 42.03 10.90
C ARG A 300 -4.91 41.22 9.97
N HIS A 301 -6.20 41.08 10.28
CA HIS A 301 -7.13 40.37 9.40
C HIS A 301 -7.28 41.06 8.04
N GLU A 302 -7.36 42.39 8.00
CA GLU A 302 -7.39 43.16 6.76
C GLU A 302 -6.08 43.06 5.98
N GLU A 303 -4.94 43.17 6.65
CA GLU A 303 -3.62 43.01 6.04
C GLU A 303 -3.46 41.64 5.38
N LEU A 304 -3.86 40.57 6.06
CA LEU A 304 -3.82 39.21 5.52
C LEU A 304 -4.77 39.05 4.33
N THR A 305 -5.97 39.64 4.39
CA THR A 305 -6.93 39.60 3.28
C THR A 305 -6.42 40.37 2.06
N ARG A 306 -5.85 41.57 2.28
CA ARG A 306 -5.21 42.37 1.22
C ARG A 306 -4.04 41.63 0.60
N LYS A 307 -3.14 41.08 1.44
CA LYS A 307 -1.98 40.31 0.98
C LYS A 307 -2.38 39.07 0.18
N ARG A 308 -3.45 38.39 0.60
CA ARG A 308 -4.01 37.26 -0.15
C ARG A 308 -4.48 37.74 -1.52
N ASN A 309 -5.32 38.77 -1.59
CA ASN A 309 -5.84 39.28 -2.85
C ASN A 309 -4.75 39.83 -3.79
N THR A 310 -3.63 40.33 -3.27
CA THR A 310 -2.49 40.74 -4.11
C THR A 310 -1.61 39.58 -4.58
N MET A 311 -1.65 38.43 -3.90
CA MET A 311 -0.96 37.20 -4.31
C MET A 311 -1.83 36.35 -5.26
N ASP A 312 -3.16 36.42 -5.12
CA ASP A 312 -4.16 35.64 -5.88
C ASP A 312 -4.34 36.12 -7.34
N SER A 313 -3.81 37.30 -7.71
CA SER A 313 -3.82 37.76 -9.10
C SER A 313 -2.84 37.03 -10.02
N SER A 314 -2.03 36.10 -9.49
CA SER A 314 -1.04 35.32 -10.24
C SER A 314 -1.29 33.81 -10.27
N SER A 315 -2.35 33.29 -9.63
CA SER A 315 -2.59 31.84 -9.62
C SER A 315 -4.06 31.52 -9.40
N SER A 316 -4.79 31.38 -10.50
CA SER A 316 -6.12 30.76 -10.49
C SER A 316 -5.97 29.27 -10.21
N ASP A 317 -6.16 28.84 -8.96
CA ASP A 317 -6.51 27.44 -8.66
C ASP A 317 -7.29 27.31 -7.34
N ASP A 318 -8.21 26.35 -7.38
CA ASP A 318 -9.18 25.89 -6.39
C ASP A 318 -8.79 26.06 -4.92
N SER A 319 -9.46 26.96 -4.19
CA SER A 319 -9.35 27.04 -2.73
C SER A 319 -10.51 26.30 -2.07
N THR A 320 -10.30 25.01 -1.85
CA THR A 320 -11.12 24.21 -0.94
C THR A 320 -10.90 24.71 0.50
N TYR A 321 -11.97 25.14 1.16
CA TYR A 321 -11.93 25.59 2.55
C TYR A 321 -11.76 24.37 3.48
N GLU A 322 -10.52 24.04 3.82
CA GLU A 322 -10.18 23.20 4.98
C GLU A 322 -10.41 24.07 6.24
N ASP A 323 -11.45 23.73 6.98
CA ASP A 323 -11.75 24.26 8.31
C ASP A 323 -10.69 23.74 9.29
N ASP A 324 -9.67 24.55 9.50
CA ASP A 324 -8.49 24.27 10.32
C ASP A 324 -8.86 24.43 11.81
N ASP A 325 -9.54 23.42 12.35
CA ASP A 325 -9.70 23.21 13.79
C ASP A 325 -9.14 21.83 14.16
N ASP A 326 -7.80 21.70 14.07
CA ASP A 326 -7.03 20.59 14.63
C ASP A 326 -5.88 21.12 15.50
N GLU A 327 -6.24 21.74 16.62
CA GLU A 327 -5.31 21.81 17.74
C GLU A 327 -5.04 20.39 18.24
N ASN A 328 -3.84 19.90 17.89
CA ASN A 328 -3.17 18.64 18.27
C ASN A 328 -3.17 17.51 17.23
N ALA A 329 -2.72 17.82 16.00
CA ALA A 329 -1.93 16.90 15.21
C ALA A 329 -0.43 17.26 15.37
N ALA A 330 0.29 16.47 16.16
CA ALA A 330 1.75 16.47 16.16
C ALA A 330 2.24 15.85 14.84
N ASP A 331 2.07 16.57 13.74
CA ASP A 331 2.69 16.26 12.46
C ASP A 331 4.05 16.96 12.44
N SER A 332 5.10 16.18 12.68
CA SER A 332 6.49 16.66 12.62
C SER A 332 6.89 16.77 11.15
N ASP A 333 6.44 17.82 10.48
CA ASP A 333 7.05 18.27 9.24
C ASP A 333 8.51 18.70 9.55
N PRO A 334 9.53 18.02 8.98
CA PRO A 334 10.92 18.36 9.20
C PRO A 334 11.24 19.79 8.73
N GLY A 335 10.48 20.35 7.77
CA GLY A 335 10.62 21.73 7.32
C GLY A 335 10.27 22.75 8.42
N LYS A 336 9.16 22.53 9.12
CA LYS A 336 8.71 23.38 10.23
C LYS A 336 9.65 23.30 11.44
N ALA A 337 10.14 22.10 11.77
CA ALA A 337 11.12 21.89 12.83
C ALA A 337 12.45 22.63 12.54
N ASN A 338 12.94 22.57 11.30
CA ASN A 338 14.15 23.27 10.87
C ASN A 338 13.99 24.79 10.89
N ASN A 339 12.79 25.30 10.59
CA ASN A 339 12.50 26.73 10.64
C ASN A 339 12.42 27.25 12.09
N ILE A 340 11.83 26.46 13.00
CA ILE A 340 11.82 26.76 14.45
C ILE A 340 13.25 26.75 15.01
N LEU A 341 14.07 25.78 14.61
CA LEU A 341 15.47 25.70 15.02
C LEU A 341 16.30 26.88 14.51
N ARG A 342 16.09 27.32 13.26
CA ARG A 342 16.73 28.53 12.72
C ARG A 342 16.32 29.80 13.46
N LYS A 343 15.02 29.96 13.74
CA LYS A 343 14.52 31.09 14.55
C LYS A 343 15.07 31.07 15.97
N ALA A 344 15.18 29.90 16.60
CA ALA A 344 15.79 29.77 17.92
C ALA A 344 17.27 30.17 17.89
N LYS A 345 18.03 29.69 16.90
CA LYS A 345 19.45 30.05 16.71
C LYS A 345 19.66 31.55 16.50
N GLN A 346 18.79 32.19 15.72
CA GLN A 346 18.88 33.63 15.46
C GLN A 346 18.59 34.43 16.73
N LYS A 347 17.56 34.07 17.51
CA LYS A 347 17.27 34.71 18.79
C LYS A 347 18.35 34.48 19.84
N THR A 348 18.98 33.31 19.86
CA THR A 348 20.12 33.08 20.76
C THR A 348 21.36 33.85 20.34
N LEU A 349 21.56 34.10 19.04
CA LEU A 349 22.65 34.94 18.53
C LEU A 349 22.42 36.40 18.92
N GLU A 350 21.19 36.90 18.76
CA GLU A 350 20.79 38.26 19.14
C GLU A 350 20.97 38.51 20.66
N VAL A 351 20.64 37.52 21.50
CA VAL A 351 20.89 37.56 22.96
C VAL A 351 22.37 37.44 23.35
N LEU A 352 23.22 36.88 22.47
CA LEU A 352 24.67 36.81 22.66
C LEU A 352 25.40 38.05 22.15
N GLU A 353 24.80 38.79 21.21
CA GLU A 353 25.33 40.06 20.69
C GLU A 353 24.96 41.26 21.58
N GLU A 354 23.84 41.18 22.31
CA GLU A 354 23.51 42.08 23.41
C GLU A 354 24.28 41.67 24.68
N ASP A 355 25.56 42.03 24.77
CA ASP A 355 26.36 41.89 25.98
C ASP A 355 25.70 42.69 27.14
N ASP A 356 25.51 41.99 28.26
CA ASP A 356 25.02 42.43 29.58
C ASP A 356 23.50 42.33 29.89
N GLY A 357 23.02 41.11 30.12
CA GLY A 357 21.86 40.90 31.00
C GLY A 357 21.16 39.54 30.93
N MET A 358 21.49 38.63 31.86
CA MET A 358 20.72 37.39 32.07
C MET A 358 19.22 37.72 32.24
N PRO A 359 18.30 37.09 31.47
CA PRO A 359 16.88 37.37 31.60
C PRO A 359 16.37 36.97 32.99
N LYS A 360 15.89 37.97 33.76
CA LYS A 360 15.41 37.80 35.14
C LYS A 360 14.05 37.11 35.26
N SER A 361 13.40 36.77 34.15
CA SER A 361 12.10 36.09 34.12
C SER A 361 11.98 35.12 32.94
N GLY A 362 11.23 34.03 33.15
CA GLY A 362 10.97 32.99 32.16
C GLY A 362 11.76 31.70 32.38
N LEU A 363 11.63 30.75 31.45
CA LEU A 363 12.25 29.41 31.55
C LEU A 363 13.78 29.45 31.72
N LEU A 364 14.41 30.51 31.22
CA LEU A 364 15.86 30.75 31.24
C LEU A 364 16.38 31.23 32.61
N SER A 365 15.50 31.69 33.51
CA SER A 365 15.89 32.09 34.89
C SER A 365 15.82 30.92 35.89
N LEU A 366 15.45 29.72 35.45
CA LEU A 366 15.34 28.55 36.31
C LEU A 366 16.72 27.99 36.67
N PRO A 367 16.92 27.53 37.92
CA PRO A 367 18.24 27.20 38.48
C PRO A 367 18.96 26.07 37.73
N PHE A 368 18.25 25.15 37.08
CA PHE A 368 18.87 24.07 36.30
C PHE A 368 19.47 24.55 34.96
N MET A 369 18.97 25.65 34.39
CA MET A 369 19.54 26.25 33.17
C MET A 369 20.83 27.02 33.49
N VAL A 370 20.88 27.71 34.63
CA VAL A 370 22.07 28.46 35.10
C VAL A 370 23.29 27.55 35.25
N ILE A 371 23.10 26.30 35.70
CA ILE A 371 24.17 25.30 35.91
C ILE A 371 24.81 24.83 34.59
N ILE A 372 24.05 24.83 33.49
CA ILE A 372 24.55 24.37 32.18
C ILE A 372 25.46 25.44 31.55
N TYR A 373 25.11 26.71 31.68
CA TYR A 373 25.93 27.81 31.17
C TYR A 373 27.26 27.96 31.93
N THR A 374 27.26 27.78 33.26
CA THR A 374 28.48 27.84 34.05
C THR A 374 29.43 26.67 33.78
N SER A 375 28.90 25.45 33.55
CA SER A 375 29.73 24.30 33.13
C SER A 375 30.34 24.48 31.73
N SER A 376 29.59 25.03 30.77
CA SER A 376 30.13 25.31 29.43
C SER A 376 31.20 26.41 29.43
N LEU A 377 31.06 27.44 30.28
CA LEU A 377 32.08 28.49 30.41
C LEU A 377 33.38 27.95 31.02
N VAL A 378 33.29 27.05 32.00
CA VAL A 378 34.46 26.41 32.64
C VAL A 378 35.18 25.46 31.67
N LEU A 379 34.44 24.76 30.81
CA LEU A 379 35.03 23.91 29.76
C LEU A 379 35.70 24.69 28.62
N LEU A 380 35.29 25.94 28.37
CA LEU A 380 35.93 26.83 27.40
C LEU A 380 37.20 27.49 27.93
N PHE A 381 37.35 27.63 29.25
CA PHE A 381 38.56 28.18 29.88
C PHE A 381 39.64 27.13 30.18
N LEU A 382 39.31 25.83 30.06
CA LEU A 382 40.25 24.71 30.27
C LEU A 382 40.82 24.11 28.97
N LYS A 383 40.65 24.78 27.83
CA LYS A 383 41.15 24.37 26.52
C LYS A 383 41.83 25.56 25.87
#